data_AF-A0A2Z4WDA5-F1
#
_entry.id   AF-A0A2Z4WDA5-F1
#
_cell.length_a   1.000
_cell.length_b   1.000
_cell.length_c   1.000
_cell.angle_alpha   90.00
_cell.angle_beta   90.00
_cell.angle_gamma   90.00
#
_symmetry.space_group_name_H-M   'P 1'
#
loop_
_entity.id
_entity.type
_entity.pdbx_description
1 polymer ?
#
loop_
_entity_poly.entity_id
_entity_poly.type
_entity_poly.pdbx_seq_one_letter_code
_entity_poly.pdbx_strand_id
1 'polypeptide(L)' 'MNNSNSTNNTSSKPQIDAKNLKTMGDQLNHECLMNKKFNLYAQYCTDECLKTLCNEAAAVHKQNFTNLKNYLDSHQ' A
#
# COMPACT_ATOMS: atom_id res chain seq x y z
N MET A 1 25.71 -40.99 27.08
CA MET A 1 25.30 -40.62 25.71
C MET A 1 24.37 -39.43 25.80
N ASN A 2 24.78 -38.26 25.32
CA ASN A 2 23.95 -37.06 25.28
C ASN A 2 23.60 -36.83 23.79
N ASN A 3 22.36 -37.11 23.39
CA ASN A 3 21.93 -36.90 22.01
C ASN A 3 21.14 -35.59 21.90
N SER A 4 21.63 -34.75 21.00
CA SER A 4 21.29 -33.34 20.82
C SER A 4 19.87 -33.11 20.33
N ASN A 5 19.27 -32.07 20.87
CA ASN A 5 18.02 -31.45 20.43
C ASN A 5 18.29 -30.67 19.14
N SER A 6 17.53 -30.92 18.06
CA SER A 6 17.54 -30.08 16.85
C SER A 6 16.11 -29.68 16.50
N THR A 7 15.62 -28.65 17.16
CA THR A 7 14.40 -27.93 16.78
C THR A 7 14.70 -27.05 15.57
N ASN A 8 14.43 -27.57 14.37
CA ASN A 8 14.43 -26.77 13.13
C ASN A 8 13.21 -25.86 13.11
N ASN A 9 13.37 -24.62 13.60
CA ASN A 9 12.39 -23.56 13.40
C ASN A 9 12.60 -22.95 12.02
N THR A 10 11.92 -23.48 11.00
CA THR A 10 11.80 -22.83 9.70
C THR A 10 10.84 -21.66 9.81
N SER A 11 11.34 -20.53 10.30
CA SER A 11 10.68 -19.22 10.22
C SER A 11 10.75 -18.71 8.78
N SER A 12 10.07 -19.37 7.84
CA SER A 12 9.93 -18.87 6.47
C SER A 12 9.04 -17.64 6.51
N LYS A 13 9.61 -16.43 6.38
CA LYS A 13 8.85 -15.22 6.08
C LYS A 13 7.90 -15.54 4.91
N PRO A 14 6.62 -15.14 4.95
CA PRO A 14 5.72 -15.29 3.81
C PRO A 14 6.33 -14.55 2.62
N GLN A 15 6.88 -15.29 1.66
CA GLN A 15 7.46 -14.69 0.47
C GLN A 15 6.31 -14.29 -0.45
N ILE A 16 6.23 -13.00 -0.80
CA ILE A 16 5.23 -12.52 -1.76
C ILE A 16 5.54 -13.15 -3.11
N ASP A 17 4.58 -13.86 -3.70
CA ASP A 17 4.75 -14.42 -5.04
C ASP A 17 4.85 -13.31 -6.11
N ALA A 18 5.47 -13.60 -7.26
CA ALA A 18 5.70 -12.62 -8.32
C ALA A 18 4.41 -11.99 -8.88
N LYS A 19 3.28 -12.72 -8.83
CA LYS A 19 1.98 -12.23 -9.30
C LYS A 19 1.39 -11.21 -8.32
N ASN A 20 1.56 -11.45 -7.02
CA ASN A 20 1.15 -10.54 -5.96
C ASN A 20 2.02 -9.28 -5.96
N LEU A 21 3.34 -9.42 -6.19
CA LEU A 21 4.25 -8.29 -6.40
C LEU A 21 3.82 -7.38 -7.56
N LYS A 22 3.51 -7.98 -8.72
CA LYS A 22 2.99 -7.22 -9.87
C LYS A 22 1.68 -6.51 -9.53
N THR A 23 0.73 -7.23 -8.92
CA THR A 23 -0.58 -6.67 -8.53
C THR A 23 -0.43 -5.52 -7.53
N MET A 24 0.49 -5.64 -6.57
CA MET A 24 0.80 -4.57 -5.62
C MET A 24 1.45 -3.37 -6.30
N GLY A 25 2.33 -3.58 -7.29
CA GLY A 25 2.90 -2.50 -8.10
C GLY A 25 1.83 -1.75 -8.88
N ASP A 26 0.92 -2.48 -9.52
CA ASP A 26 -0.22 -1.90 -10.24
C ASP A 26 -1.13 -1.09 -9.28
N GLN A 27 -1.38 -1.62 -8.07
CA GLN A 27 -2.17 -0.92 -7.06
C GLN A 27 -1.46 0.33 -6.52
N LEU A 28 -0.15 0.27 -6.24
CA LEU A 28 0.63 1.44 -5.83
C LEU A 28 0.57 2.56 -6.87
N ASN A 29 0.68 2.20 -8.16
CA ASN A 29 0.53 3.16 -9.25
C ASN A 29 -0.89 3.75 -9.29
N HIS A 30 -1.92 2.93 -9.08
CA HIS A 30 -3.30 3.37 -9.02
C HIS A 30 -3.54 4.37 -7.87
N GLU A 31 -3.14 4.03 -6.65
CA GLU A 31 -3.30 4.90 -5.48
C GLU A 31 -2.56 6.24 -5.68
N CYS A 32 -1.35 6.22 -6.22
CA CYS A 32 -0.58 7.43 -6.55
C CYS A 32 -1.30 8.30 -7.59
N LEU A 33 -1.81 7.70 -8.66
CA LEU A 33 -2.53 8.41 -9.70
C LEU A 33 -3.82 9.05 -9.16
N MET A 34 -4.60 8.31 -8.37
CA MET A 34 -5.86 8.82 -7.82
C MET A 34 -5.61 9.93 -6.81
N ASN A 35 -4.60 9.80 -5.95
CA ASN A 35 -4.20 10.90 -5.06
C ASN A 35 -3.91 12.19 -5.84
N LYS A 36 -3.13 12.11 -6.93
CA LYS A 36 -2.84 13.27 -7.78
C LYS A 36 -4.08 13.85 -8.44
N LYS A 37 -4.97 12.99 -8.97
CA LYS A 37 -6.23 13.42 -9.60
C LYS A 37 -7.15 14.15 -8.63
N PHE A 38 -7.37 13.61 -7.44
CA PHE A 38 -8.23 14.24 -6.46
C PHE A 38 -7.64 15.53 -5.89
N ASN A 39 -6.31 15.61 -5.71
CA ASN A 39 -5.64 16.87 -5.38
C ASN A 39 -5.83 17.94 -6.46
N LEU A 40 -5.81 17.55 -7.74
CA LEU A 40 -6.08 18.46 -8.85
C LEU A 40 -7.55 18.91 -8.87
N TYR A 41 -8.48 17.97 -8.71
CA TYR A 41 -9.92 18.27 -8.72
C TYR A 41 -10.33 19.14 -7.53
N ALA A 42 -9.74 18.95 -6.35
CA ALA A 42 -9.95 19.85 -5.22
C ALA A 42 -9.58 21.32 -5.52
N GLN A 43 -8.65 21.56 -6.47
CA GLN A 43 -8.29 22.91 -6.91
C GLN A 43 -9.27 23.46 -7.97
N TYR A 44 -9.92 22.58 -8.73
CA TYR A 44 -10.88 22.97 -9.77
C TYR A 44 -12.32 23.09 -9.24
N CYS A 45 -12.64 22.41 -8.13
CA CYS A 45 -13.93 22.54 -7.47
C CYS A 45 -14.11 23.94 -6.90
N THR A 46 -15.22 24.58 -7.29
CA THR A 46 -15.68 25.85 -6.70
C THR A 46 -16.64 25.63 -5.54
N ASP A 47 -17.31 24.47 -5.51
CA ASP A 47 -18.19 24.05 -4.42
C ASP A 47 -17.38 23.51 -3.23
N GLU A 48 -17.66 24.02 -2.03
CA GLU A 48 -16.92 23.67 -0.82
C GLU A 48 -17.09 22.22 -0.38
N CYS A 49 -18.29 21.64 -0.57
CA CYS A 49 -18.56 20.24 -0.24
C CYS A 49 -17.79 19.32 -1.19
N LEU A 50 -17.79 19.61 -2.49
CA LEU A 50 -17.01 18.84 -3.48
C LEU A 50 -15.50 18.97 -3.26
N LYS A 51 -15.02 20.16 -2.90
CA LYS A 51 -13.61 20.37 -2.54
C LYS A 51 -13.22 19.54 -1.32
N THR A 52 -14.07 19.53 -0.29
CA THR A 52 -13.86 18.71 0.92
C THR A 52 -13.79 17.22 0.56
N LEU A 53 -14.76 16.73 -0.22
CA LEU A 53 -14.78 15.35 -0.69
C LEU A 53 -13.52 14.98 -1.48
N CYS A 54 -13.05 15.86 -2.38
CA CYS A 54 -11.83 15.62 -3.14
C CYS A 54 -10.59 15.57 -2.22
N ASN A 55 -10.50 16.45 -1.22
CA ASN A 55 -9.40 16.43 -0.26
C ASN A 55 -9.40 15.15 0.61
N GLU A 56 -10.58 14.72 1.07
CA GLU A 56 -10.74 13.47 1.81
C GLU A 56 -10.35 12.26 0.96
N ALA A 57 -10.83 12.19 -0.29
CA ALA A 57 -10.47 11.13 -1.22
C ALA A 57 -8.96 11.10 -1.49
N ALA A 58 -8.33 12.26 -1.70
CA ALA A 58 -6.88 12.35 -1.86
C ALA A 58 -6.16 11.81 -0.61
N ALA A 59 -6.61 12.17 0.60
CA ALA A 59 -6.04 11.68 1.85
C ALA A 59 -6.14 10.16 1.98
N VAL A 60 -7.30 9.57 1.64
CA VAL A 60 -7.51 8.11 1.64
C VAL A 60 -6.53 7.41 0.70
N HIS A 61 -6.39 7.88 -0.55
CA HIS A 61 -5.45 7.28 -1.50
C HIS A 61 -3.99 7.42 -1.05
N LYS A 62 -3.61 8.51 -0.39
CA LYS A 62 -2.28 8.66 0.21
C LYS A 62 -2.04 7.64 1.33
N GLN A 63 -3.03 7.43 2.19
CA GLN A 63 -2.94 6.45 3.27
C GLN A 63 -2.85 5.02 2.71
N ASN A 64 -3.68 4.67 1.72
CA ASN A 64 -3.65 3.37 1.07
C ASN A 64 -2.30 3.09 0.41
N PHE A 65 -1.75 4.06 -0.33
CA PHE A 65 -0.42 3.96 -0.91
C PHE A 65 0.63 3.67 0.16
N THR A 66 0.61 4.43 1.26
CA THR A 66 1.57 4.29 2.37
C THR A 66 1.46 2.91 3.02
N ASN A 67 0.24 2.42 3.25
CA ASN A 67 0.00 1.10 3.81
C ASN A 67 0.52 -0.02 2.90
N LEU A 68 0.22 0.05 1.59
CA LEU A 68 0.69 -0.92 0.61
C LEU A 68 2.21 -0.91 0.49
N LYS A 69 2.81 0.28 0.50
CA LYS A 69 4.26 0.46 0.44
C LYS A 69 4.94 -0.13 1.67
N ASN A 70 4.43 0.15 2.86
CA ASN A 70 4.94 -0.44 4.10
C ASN A 70 4.77 -1.96 4.14
N TYR A 71 3.64 -2.47 3.65
CA TYR A 71 3.41 -3.90 3.53
C TYR A 71 4.45 -4.54 2.60
N LEU A 72 4.67 -3.97 1.43
CA LEU A 72 5.67 -4.44 0.47
C LEU A 72 7.08 -4.40 1.08
N ASP A 73 7.46 -3.28 1.69
CA ASP A 73 8.79 -3.08 2.30
C ASP A 73 9.05 -4.07 3.46
N SER A 74 8.01 -4.47 4.21
CA SER A 74 8.15 -5.44 5.32
C SER A 74 8.30 -6.91 4.86
N HIS A 75 7.88 -7.20 3.63
CA HIS A 75 7.89 -8.53 3.03
C HIS A 75 8.94 -8.69 1.90
N GLN A 76 9.69 -7.64 1.58
CA GLN A 76 10.98 -7.69 0.89
C GLN A 76 12.10 -8.13 1.85
#